data_AF-I0J950-F1
#
_entry.id   AF-I0J950-F1
#
_cell.length_a   1.000
_cell.length_b   1.000
_cell.length_c   1.000
_cell.angle_alpha   90.00
_cell.angle_beta   90.00
_cell.angle_gamma   90.00
#
_symmetry.space_group_name_H-M   'P 1'
#
loop_
_entity.id
_entity.type
_entity.pdbx_description
1 polymer ?
#
loop_
_entity_poly.entity_id
_entity_poly.type
_entity_poly.pdbx_seq_one_letter_code
_entity_poly.pdbx_strand_id
1 'polypeptide(L)'
;MKTRKVLALVGVTLLAAGVLAACSGGSGAQGEKTFAFTYETHPDNLNYLTTGKAATSEITSNVIDGLLENDKYGNLVPSLAEDWSVSKDGLTY
;
A
#
# COMPACT_ATOMS: atom_id res chain seq x y z
N MET A 1 -27.04 46.18 -21.24
CA MET A 1 -25.66 45.74 -20.90
C MET A 1 -25.57 44.92 -19.60
N LYS A 2 -26.35 45.23 -18.54
CA LYS A 2 -26.29 44.49 -17.27
C LYS A 2 -26.78 43.03 -17.36
N THR A 3 -27.91 42.79 -18.04
CA THR A 3 -28.50 41.44 -18.21
C THR A 3 -27.64 40.49 -19.04
N ARG A 4 -27.01 40.99 -20.12
CA ARG A 4 -26.06 40.20 -20.95
C ARG A 4 -24.81 39.78 -20.18
N LYS A 5 -24.31 40.64 -19.27
CA LYS A 5 -23.18 40.33 -18.37
C LYS A 5 -23.56 39.29 -17.31
N VAL A 6 -24.79 39.34 -16.80
CA VAL A 6 -25.33 38.34 -15.86
C VAL A 6 -25.50 36.98 -16.54
N LEU A 7 -26.06 36.93 -17.75
CA LEU A 7 -26.17 35.67 -18.50
C LEU A 7 -24.80 35.06 -18.82
N ALA A 8 -23.81 35.88 -19.17
CA ALA A 8 -22.45 35.40 -19.42
C ALA A 8 -21.80 34.80 -18.15
N LEU A 9 -22.00 35.44 -17.00
CA LEU A 9 -21.50 34.95 -15.71
C LEU A 9 -22.14 33.62 -15.30
N VAL A 10 -23.47 33.49 -15.47
CA VAL A 10 -24.19 32.24 -15.20
C VAL A 10 -23.75 31.12 -16.14
N GLY A 11 -23.48 31.44 -17.41
CA GLY A 11 -22.96 30.47 -18.38
C GLY A 11 -21.58 29.95 -17.98
N VAL A 12 -20.68 30.84 -17.56
CA VAL A 12 -19.31 30.46 -17.13
C VAL A 12 -19.34 29.62 -15.86
N THR A 13 -20.19 29.93 -14.89
CA THR A 13 -20.30 29.13 -13.66
C THR A 13 -20.92 27.76 -13.92
N LEU A 14 -21.92 27.64 -14.80
CA LEU A 14 -22.47 26.34 -15.20
C LEU A 14 -21.42 25.48 -15.92
N LEU A 15 -20.62 26.09 -16.82
CA LEU A 15 -19.57 25.39 -17.54
C LEU A 15 -18.48 24.87 -16.60
N ALA A 16 -18.05 25.71 -15.64
CA ALA A 16 -17.05 25.34 -14.63
C ALA A 16 -17.54 24.21 -13.72
N ALA A 17 -18.81 24.25 -13.29
CA ALA A 17 -19.41 23.18 -12.50
C ALA A 17 -19.52 21.86 -13.30
N GLY A 18 -19.85 21.93 -14.59
CA GLY A 18 -19.89 20.76 -15.47
C GLY A 18 -18.52 20.10 -15.68
N VAL A 19 -17.46 20.90 -15.83
CA VAL A 19 -16.09 20.39 -15.96
C VAL A 19 -15.60 19.75 -14.65
N LEU A 20 -15.90 20.35 -13.49
CA LEU A 20 -15.55 19.75 -12.19
C LEU A 20 -16.30 18.43 -11.93
N ALA A 21 -17.58 18.35 -12.31
CA ALA A 21 -18.35 17.11 -12.19
C ALA A 21 -17.78 15.98 -13.08
N ALA A 22 -17.25 16.30 -14.26
CA ALA A 22 -16.62 15.32 -15.15
C ALA A 22 -15.33 14.69 -14.58
N CYS A 23 -14.61 15.40 -13.69
CA CYS A 23 -13.46 14.84 -12.97
C CYS A 23 -13.84 14.10 -11.68
N SER A 24 -15.08 14.24 -11.19
CA SER A 24 -15.57 13.51 -10.00
C SER A 24 -15.99 12.07 -10.30
N GLY A 25 -16.20 11.76 -11.58
CA GLY A 25 -16.33 10.40 -12.10
C GLY A 25 -14.96 9.72 -12.13
N GLY A 26 -14.39 9.49 -10.94
CA GLY A 26 -13.22 8.65 -10.76
C GLY A 26 -13.55 7.27 -11.30
N SER A 27 -13.25 7.04 -12.59
CA SER A 27 -12.98 5.71 -13.09
C SER A 27 -11.77 5.26 -12.31
N GLY A 28 -12.00 4.67 -11.14
CA GLY A 28 -10.96 4.07 -10.34
C GLY A 28 -10.24 3.14 -11.29
N ALA A 29 -9.02 3.51 -11.68
CA ALA A 29 -8.17 2.65 -12.48
C ALA A 29 -8.12 1.37 -11.68
N GLN A 30 -8.80 0.34 -12.18
CA GLN A 30 -8.72 -0.99 -11.62
C GLN A 30 -7.36 -1.47 -12.09
N GLY A 31 -6.33 -0.95 -11.41
CA GLY A 31 -4.94 -1.18 -11.73
C GLY A 31 -4.70 -2.67 -11.78
N GLU A 32 -3.78 -3.06 -12.65
CA GLU A 32 -3.34 -4.45 -12.75
C GLU A 32 -2.99 -4.96 -11.35
N LYS A 33 -3.74 -5.95 -10.86
CA LYS A 33 -3.55 -6.53 -9.52
C LYS A 33 -2.51 -7.65 -9.52
N THR A 34 -1.93 -7.93 -10.69
CA THR A 34 -0.89 -8.92 -10.86
C THR A 34 0.45 -8.24 -10.67
N PHE A 35 1.13 -8.58 -9.59
CA PHE A 35 2.52 -8.20 -9.40
C PHE A 35 3.41 -9.38 -9.81
N ALA A 36 4.40 -9.12 -10.65
CA ALA A 36 5.41 -10.09 -11.05
C ALA A 36 6.79 -9.50 -10.77
N PHE A 37 7.69 -10.33 -10.24
CA PHE A 37 9.08 -9.96 -9.97
C PHE A 37 10.01 -11.11 -10.36
N THR A 38 11.27 -10.77 -10.63
CA THR A 38 12.33 -11.74 -10.90
C THR A 38 13.20 -11.87 -9.67
N TYR A 39 13.47 -13.10 -9.24
CA TYR A 39 14.45 -13.39 -8.19
C TYR A 39 15.84 -13.60 -8.80
N GLU A 40 16.89 -13.14 -8.12
CA GLU A 40 18.27 -13.25 -8.60
C GLU A 40 18.79 -14.70 -8.58
N THR A 41 18.33 -15.49 -7.61
CA THR A 41 18.76 -16.88 -7.42
C THR A 41 17.55 -17.78 -7.26
N HIS A 42 17.56 -18.96 -7.88
CA HIS A 42 16.49 -19.93 -7.70
C HIS A 42 16.46 -20.46 -6.24
N PRO A 43 15.30 -20.44 -5.55
CA PRO A 43 15.17 -21.07 -4.25
C PRO A 43 15.12 -22.59 -4.40
N ASP A 44 15.96 -23.32 -3.66
CA ASP A 44 15.97 -24.79 -3.66
C ASP A 44 14.69 -25.36 -3.01
N ASN A 45 14.18 -24.65 -2.01
CA ASN A 45 12.93 -24.90 -1.30
C ASN A 45 12.44 -23.61 -0.61
N LEU A 46 11.23 -23.64 -0.04
CA LEU A 46 10.61 -22.52 0.68
C LEU A 46 10.67 -22.67 2.21
N ASN A 47 11.47 -23.60 2.74
CA ASN A 47 11.58 -23.81 4.18
C ASN A 47 12.57 -22.81 4.78
N TYR A 48 12.05 -21.65 5.22
CA TYR A 48 12.80 -20.56 5.84
C TYR A 48 13.57 -20.95 7.12
N LEU A 49 13.28 -22.11 7.74
CA LEU A 49 14.02 -22.62 8.89
C LEU A 49 15.33 -23.33 8.50
N THR A 50 15.50 -23.66 7.22
CA THR A 50 16.61 -24.48 6.72
C THR A 50 17.50 -23.74 5.71
N THR A 51 17.08 -22.56 5.25
CA THR A 51 17.82 -21.75 4.28
C THR A 51 17.74 -20.26 4.61
N GLY A 52 18.83 -19.54 4.41
CA GLY A 52 18.93 -18.08 4.55
C GLY A 52 19.01 -17.33 3.21
N LYS A 53 18.59 -17.96 2.10
CA LYS A 53 18.63 -17.32 0.77
C LYS A 53 17.60 -16.20 0.67
N ALA A 54 18.02 -15.05 0.14
CA ALA A 54 17.14 -13.89 -0.05
C ALA A 54 15.89 -14.21 -0.88
N ALA A 55 16.04 -14.95 -1.99
CA ALA A 55 14.90 -15.36 -2.83
C ALA A 55 13.87 -16.22 -2.08
N THR A 56 14.29 -17.02 -1.09
CA THR A 56 13.35 -17.74 -0.22
C THR A 56 12.64 -16.77 0.71
N SER A 57 13.39 -15.89 1.39
CA SER A 57 12.84 -14.88 2.31
C SER A 57 11.84 -13.95 1.62
N GLU A 58 12.13 -13.46 0.42
CA GLU A 58 11.24 -12.61 -0.39
C GLU A 58 9.88 -13.26 -0.62
N ILE A 59 9.85 -14.56 -0.93
CA ILE A 59 8.60 -15.30 -1.12
C ILE A 59 7.92 -15.55 0.23
N THR A 60 8.66 -16.04 1.22
CA THR A 60 8.07 -16.44 2.51
C THR A 60 7.52 -15.25 3.30
N SER A 61 8.11 -14.05 3.18
CA SER A 61 7.61 -12.82 3.81
C SER A 61 6.24 -12.37 3.28
N ASN A 62 5.76 -12.92 2.15
CA ASN A 62 4.43 -12.64 1.61
C ASN A 62 3.38 -13.70 1.99
N VAL A 63 3.80 -14.85 2.53
CA VAL A 63 2.91 -16.00 2.77
C VAL A 63 2.97 -16.53 4.20
N ILE A 64 3.93 -16.07 5.01
CA ILE A 64 4.11 -16.44 6.41
C ILE A 64 4.17 -15.15 7.24
N ASP A 65 3.23 -15.01 8.16
CA ASP A 65 3.20 -13.91 9.11
C ASP A 65 3.91 -14.30 10.41
N GLY A 66 4.75 -13.41 10.92
CA GLY A 66 5.45 -13.57 12.20
C GLY A 66 4.67 -12.99 13.37
N LEU A 67 5.25 -13.05 14.57
CA LEU A 67 4.70 -12.29 15.71
C LEU A 67 4.76 -10.77 15.45
N LEU A 68 5.86 -10.34 14.83
CA LEU A 68 6.16 -8.97 14.45
C LEU A 68 6.57 -8.94 12.99
N GLU A 69 6.37 -7.79 12.35
CA GLU A 69 6.80 -7.50 10.99
C GLU A 69 7.58 -6.21 10.89
N ASN A 70 8.24 -5.98 9.77
CA ASN A 70 8.89 -4.71 9.48
C ASN A 70 7.92 -3.82 8.70
N ASP A 71 7.75 -2.57 9.14
CA ASP A 71 7.15 -1.56 8.30
C ASP A 71 8.08 -1.20 7.12
N LYS A 72 7.60 -0.34 6.21
CA LYS A 72 8.37 0.11 5.04
C LYS A 72 9.65 0.88 5.36
N TYR A 73 9.90 1.22 6.63
CA TYR A 73 11.10 1.89 7.11
C TYR A 73 12.01 0.97 7.94
N GLY A 74 11.63 -0.30 8.10
CA GLY A 74 12.37 -1.29 8.89
C GLY A 74 12.11 -1.22 10.40
N ASN A 75 11.04 -0.54 10.85
CA ASN A 75 10.63 -0.60 12.25
C ASN A 75 9.82 -1.85 12.51
N LEU A 76 10.02 -2.50 13.66
CA LEU A 76 9.18 -3.60 14.11
C LEU A 76 7.78 -3.09 14.50
N VAL A 77 6.76 -3.70 13.92
CA VAL A 77 5.34 -3.43 14.17
C VAL A 77 4.61 -4.73 14.51
N PRO A 78 3.47 -4.64 15.25
CA PRO A 78 2.59 -5.80 15.47
C PRO A 78 2.21 -6.51 14.17
N SER A 79 2.21 -7.85 14.19
CA SER A 79 1.59 -8.70 13.17
C SER A 79 0.64 -9.70 13.85
N LEU A 80 1.00 -10.98 13.96
CA LEU A 80 0.16 -11.96 14.67
C LEU A 80 0.07 -11.69 16.18
N ALA A 81 1.08 -11.07 16.78
CA ALA A 81 1.02 -10.62 18.16
C ALA A 81 0.52 -9.17 18.20
N GLU A 82 -0.55 -8.91 18.95
CA GLU A 82 -1.15 -7.58 19.10
C GLU A 82 -0.32 -6.65 20.00
N ASP A 83 0.31 -7.21 21.03
CA ASP A 83 1.21 -6.51 21.96
C ASP A 83 2.40 -7.41 22.35
N TRP A 84 3.47 -6.77 22.84
CA TRP A 84 4.59 -7.44 23.47
C TRP A 84 5.15 -6.57 24.60
N SER A 85 5.80 -7.19 25.56
CA SER A 85 6.45 -6.49 26.66
C SER A 85 7.87 -7.01 26.85
N VAL A 86 8.79 -6.14 27.27
CA VAL A 86 10.17 -6.55 27.53
C VAL A 86 10.47 -6.27 28.99
N SER A 87 11.04 -7.25 29.68
CA SER A 87 11.48 -7.08 31.06
C SER A 87 12.56 -6.00 31.16
N LYS A 88 12.70 -5.38 32.33
CA LYS A 88 13.69 -4.30 32.55
C LYS A 88 15.14 -4.73 32.27
N ASP A 89 15.44 -6.01 32.46
CA ASP A 89 16.75 -6.60 32.21
C ASP A 89 16.92 -7.12 30.76
N GLY A 90 15.86 -7.10 29.94
CA GLY A 90 15.90 -7.55 28.55
C GLY A 90 16.08 -9.05 28.38
N LEU A 91 15.66 -9.87 29.34
CA LEU A 91 15.78 -11.33 29.28
C LEU A 91 14.44 -12.05 29.06
N THR A 92 13.32 -11.34 29.17
CA THR A 92 11.97 -11.86 28.93
C THR A 92 11.23 -10.95 27.97
N TYR A 93 10.58 -11.57 26.98
CA TYR A 93 9.94 -10.95 25.82
C TYR A 93 8.54 -11.55 25.61
#